data_AF-A0AAV5UXH4-F1
#
_entry.id   AF-A0AAV5UXH4-F1
#
_cell.length_a   1.000
_cell.length_b   1.000
_cell.length_c   1.000
_cell.angle_alpha   90.00
_cell.angle_beta   90.00
_cell.angle_gamma   90.00
#
_symmetry.space_group_name_H-M   'P 1'
#
loop_
_entity.id
_entity.type
_entity.pdbx_description
1 polymer ?
#
loop_
_entity_poly.entity_id
_entity_poly.type
_entity_poly.pdbx_seq_one_letter_code
_entity_poly.pdbx_strand_id
1 'polypeptide(L)'
;DFSTPFNESFVLKHDSSYQADIGNGIVAAEDIFFRATNRSSRQLIYVISAPVSTIRETLADSFKKRGGIIAVTELGTLATLPNLASPGYHSFGFNNISTDLQTLCDVNCFCPSHPTEIAFSDNERNTPNRGCYSSPTISTTYEVAKEECAAYGYIMTAVHDSEKEFFIQQVVSTQGSKLPAWIGYELGRDGYHWTDTYHSTYTNWAKGEPNVNNGDCVYTKQTTGFNSAWFAGKCSAEHVFVCEKYPCSVNK
;
A
#
# COMPACT_ATOMS: atom_id res chain seq x y z
N ASP A 1 -23.58 11.37 8.37
CA ASP A 1 -23.23 12.75 8.74
C ASP A 1 -21.74 12.91 8.46
N PHE A 2 -21.40 13.49 7.30
CA PHE A 2 -20.02 13.63 6.79
C PHE A 2 -19.42 15.01 7.15
N SER A 3 -19.83 15.57 8.30
CA SER A 3 -19.56 16.95 8.71
C SER A 3 -18.23 17.14 9.46
N THR A 4 -17.15 16.49 9.01
CA THR A 4 -15.78 16.82 9.46
C THR A 4 -15.15 17.85 8.52
N PRO A 5 -14.18 18.67 8.99
CA PRO A 5 -13.75 19.91 8.33
C PRO A 5 -12.96 19.72 7.02
N PHE A 6 -12.75 18.48 6.58
CA PHE A 6 -11.85 18.13 5.47
C PHE A 6 -12.57 17.62 4.21
N ASN A 7 -13.89 17.58 4.20
CA ASN A 7 -14.68 17.11 3.06
C ASN A 7 -15.37 18.27 2.35
N GLU A 8 -14.78 18.76 1.26
CA GLU A 8 -15.53 19.57 0.29
C GLU A 8 -16.49 18.64 -0.47
N SER A 9 -17.79 18.75 -0.19
CA SER A 9 -18.82 18.04 -0.94
C SER A 9 -19.50 18.99 -1.93
N PHE A 10 -19.45 18.68 -3.23
CA PHE A 10 -20.18 19.41 -4.25
C PHE A 10 -21.38 18.58 -4.73
N VAL A 11 -22.56 19.20 -4.73
CA VAL A 11 -23.75 18.62 -5.36
C VAL A 11 -23.92 19.28 -6.72
N LEU A 12 -23.74 18.52 -7.80
CA LEU A 12 -24.01 18.99 -9.16
C LEU A 12 -25.50 19.35 -9.24
N LYS A 13 -25.80 20.60 -9.62
CA LYS A 13 -27.18 21.05 -9.78
C LYS A 13 -27.82 20.30 -10.94
N HIS A 14 -28.90 19.60 -10.61
CA HIS A 14 -29.78 18.86 -11.50
C HIS A 14 -30.41 19.84 -12.52
N ASP A 15 -30.09 19.70 -13.81
CA ASP A 15 -30.92 20.30 -14.87
C ASP A 15 -32.20 19.46 -14.97
N SER A 16 -33.32 20.09 -15.21
CA SER A 16 -34.69 19.59 -15.34
C SER A 16 -34.94 18.31 -16.18
N SER A 17 -33.91 17.66 -16.73
CA SER A 17 -33.96 16.33 -17.34
C SER A 17 -33.36 15.28 -16.40
N TYR A 18 -34.02 14.13 -16.25
CA TYR A 18 -33.75 13.05 -15.27
C TYR A 18 -32.37 12.34 -15.39
N GLN A 19 -31.28 13.01 -15.80
CA GLN A 19 -30.00 12.38 -16.13
C GLN A 19 -28.84 13.07 -15.41
N ALA A 20 -28.09 12.30 -14.60
CA ALA A 20 -26.89 12.78 -13.93
C ALA A 20 -25.74 12.99 -14.95
N ASP A 21 -25.15 14.19 -15.00
CA ASP A 21 -23.96 14.46 -15.83
C ASP A 21 -22.67 14.14 -15.06
N ILE A 22 -22.28 12.87 -15.13
CA ILE A 22 -21.05 12.36 -14.49
C ILE A 22 -19.81 13.07 -15.06
N GLY A 23 -19.82 13.43 -16.35
CA GLY A 23 -18.69 14.07 -17.01
C GLY A 23 -18.36 15.43 -16.40
N ASN A 24 -19.37 16.29 -16.22
CA ASN A 24 -19.19 17.58 -15.54
C ASN A 24 -18.85 17.41 -14.05
N GLY A 25 -19.32 16.34 -13.41
CA GLY A 25 -18.91 15.97 -12.06
C GLY A 25 -17.43 15.69 -11.91
N ILE A 26 -16.84 14.94 -12.84
CA ILE A 26 -15.40 14.69 -12.87
C ILE A 26 -14.64 16.00 -13.03
N VAL A 27 -15.05 16.88 -13.96
CA VAL A 27 -14.39 18.18 -14.17
C VAL A 27 -14.41 19.03 -12.90
N ALA A 28 -15.54 19.08 -12.19
CA ALA A 28 -15.64 19.81 -10.92
C ALA A 28 -14.72 19.21 -9.84
N ALA A 29 -14.65 17.89 -9.73
CA ALA A 29 -13.75 17.22 -8.79
C ALA A 29 -12.27 17.50 -9.10
N GLU A 30 -11.88 17.50 -10.36
CA GLU A 30 -10.51 17.81 -10.77
C GLU A 30 -10.09 19.24 -10.42
N ASP A 31 -10.99 20.22 -10.54
CA ASP A 31 -10.73 21.60 -10.11
C ASP A 31 -10.54 21.70 -8.59
N ILE A 32 -11.33 20.95 -7.79
CA ILE A 32 -11.13 20.85 -6.33
C ILE A 32 -9.73 20.28 -6.01
N PHE A 33 -9.39 19.15 -6.62
CA PHE A 33 -8.09 18.50 -6.40
C PHE A 33 -6.91 19.38 -6.85
N PHE A 34 -7.09 20.15 -7.93
CA PHE A 34 -6.09 21.10 -8.41
C PHE A 34 -5.83 22.22 -7.38
N ARG A 35 -6.88 22.72 -6.73
CA ARG A 35 -6.82 23.79 -5.72
C ARG A 35 -6.40 23.32 -4.33
N ALA A 36 -6.51 22.02 -4.04
CA ALA A 36 -6.15 21.46 -2.75
C ALA A 36 -4.68 21.77 -2.36
N THR A 37 -4.48 22.20 -1.12
CA THR A 37 -3.16 22.54 -0.57
C THR A 37 -2.38 21.30 -0.12
N ASN A 38 -3.07 20.24 0.30
CA ASN A 38 -2.46 18.96 0.65
C ASN A 38 -2.29 18.09 -0.60
N ARG A 39 -1.07 18.03 -1.14
CA ARG A 39 -0.72 17.23 -2.33
C ARG A 39 -0.48 15.75 -2.02
N SER A 40 -0.39 15.38 -0.75
CA SER A 40 -0.14 14.00 -0.30
C SER A 40 -1.43 13.20 -0.09
N SER A 41 -2.59 13.83 -0.21
CA SER A 41 -3.90 13.16 -0.10
C SER A 41 -4.25 12.41 -1.38
N ARG A 42 -4.88 11.23 -1.21
CA ARG A 42 -5.45 10.47 -2.32
C ARG A 42 -6.66 11.20 -2.91
N GLN A 43 -6.75 11.22 -4.24
CA GLN A 43 -7.90 11.80 -4.95
C GLN A 43 -8.95 10.70 -5.20
N LEU A 44 -10.13 10.86 -4.61
CA LEU A 44 -11.26 9.94 -4.73
C LEU A 44 -12.48 10.65 -5.31
N ILE A 45 -13.03 10.12 -6.39
CA ILE A 45 -14.37 10.46 -6.87
C ILE A 45 -15.29 9.29 -6.52
N TYR A 46 -16.30 9.53 -5.69
CA TYR A 46 -17.30 8.53 -5.34
C TYR A 46 -18.60 8.84 -6.10
N VAL A 47 -19.03 7.93 -6.98
CA VAL A 47 -20.20 8.07 -7.83
C VAL A 47 -21.30 7.14 -7.33
N ILE A 48 -22.45 7.69 -6.97
CA ILE A 48 -23.68 6.94 -6.68
C ILE A 48 -24.67 7.31 -7.78
N SER A 49 -25.09 6.35 -8.60
CA SER A 49 -25.97 6.65 -9.74
C SER A 49 -26.93 5.52 -10.09
N ALA A 50 -28.14 5.87 -10.54
CA ALA A 50 -29.07 4.95 -11.19
C ALA A 50 -28.80 4.89 -12.71
N PRO A 51 -29.47 4.06 -13.55
CA PRO A 51 -29.09 3.90 -14.95
C PRO A 51 -29.00 5.25 -15.69
N VAL A 52 -27.83 5.56 -16.24
CA VAL A 52 -27.53 6.86 -16.89
C VAL A 52 -27.28 6.67 -18.39
N SER A 53 -27.45 7.74 -19.13
CA SER A 53 -27.42 7.84 -20.59
C SER A 53 -26.28 8.72 -21.16
N THR A 54 -25.41 9.31 -20.33
CA THR A 54 -24.29 10.13 -20.83
C THR A 54 -23.04 10.02 -19.96
N ILE A 55 -21.96 9.45 -20.52
CA ILE A 55 -20.67 9.26 -19.85
C ILE A 55 -19.59 9.85 -20.75
N ARG A 56 -18.62 10.56 -20.16
CA ARG A 56 -17.38 10.97 -20.83
C ARG A 56 -16.23 10.08 -20.36
N GLU A 57 -16.16 8.86 -20.90
CA GLU A 57 -15.19 7.83 -20.48
C GLU A 57 -13.73 8.32 -20.57
N THR A 58 -13.42 9.16 -21.57
CA THR A 58 -12.08 9.71 -21.77
C THR A 58 -11.58 10.58 -20.60
N LEU A 59 -12.45 11.30 -19.92
CA LEU A 59 -12.09 12.10 -18.74
C LEU A 59 -11.81 11.18 -17.54
N ALA A 60 -12.67 10.19 -17.30
CA ALA A 60 -12.49 9.20 -16.26
C ALA A 60 -11.16 8.44 -16.43
N ASP A 61 -10.84 8.02 -17.64
CA ASP A 61 -9.59 7.32 -17.94
C ASP A 61 -8.36 8.20 -17.72
N SER A 62 -8.44 9.48 -18.09
CA SER A 62 -7.38 10.45 -17.85
C SER A 62 -7.11 10.66 -16.35
N PHE A 63 -8.17 10.76 -15.54
CA PHE A 63 -8.08 10.88 -14.09
C PHE A 63 -7.48 9.61 -13.45
N LYS A 64 -7.98 8.42 -13.83
CA LYS A 64 -7.44 7.13 -13.36
C LYS A 64 -5.95 6.96 -13.70
N LYS A 65 -5.52 7.37 -14.90
CA LYS A 65 -4.10 7.32 -15.32
C LYS A 65 -3.18 8.21 -14.48
N ARG A 66 -3.69 9.28 -13.89
CA ARG A 66 -2.94 10.13 -12.94
C ARG A 66 -2.91 9.59 -11.51
N GLY A 67 -3.48 8.41 -11.26
CA GLY A 67 -3.53 7.78 -9.95
C GLY A 67 -4.79 8.10 -9.14
N GLY A 68 -5.74 8.84 -9.72
CA GLY A 68 -7.06 9.07 -9.12
C GLY A 68 -7.87 7.77 -9.03
N ILE A 69 -8.71 7.64 -8.01
CA ILE A 69 -9.63 6.50 -7.86
C ILE A 69 -11.06 6.95 -8.11
N ILE A 70 -11.79 6.21 -8.94
CA ILE A 70 -13.22 6.38 -9.13
C ILE A 70 -13.92 5.16 -8.52
N ALA A 71 -14.66 5.36 -7.44
CA ALA A 71 -15.54 4.35 -6.87
C ALA A 71 -16.96 4.57 -7.39
N VAL A 72 -17.61 3.50 -7.85
CA VAL A 72 -18.94 3.57 -8.45
C VAL A 72 -19.86 2.58 -7.73
N THR A 73 -20.96 3.09 -7.20
CA THR A 73 -22.09 2.30 -6.71
C THR A 73 -23.29 2.54 -7.61
N GLU A 74 -23.64 1.53 -8.41
CA GLU A 74 -24.80 1.58 -9.29
C GLU A 74 -26.08 1.17 -8.56
N LEU A 75 -27.14 1.95 -8.72
CA LEU A 75 -28.46 1.71 -8.15
C LEU A 75 -29.43 1.26 -9.25
N GLY A 76 -29.76 -0.03 -9.32
CA GLY A 76 -30.70 -0.50 -10.34
C GLY A 76 -30.68 -2.01 -10.51
N THR A 77 -31.05 -2.48 -11.71
CA THR A 77 -31.08 -3.91 -12.07
C THR A 77 -30.09 -4.30 -13.17
N LEU A 78 -29.47 -3.32 -13.84
CA LEU A 78 -28.50 -3.55 -14.91
C LEU A 78 -27.23 -2.71 -14.65
N ALA A 79 -26.06 -3.34 -14.74
CA ALA A 79 -24.77 -2.65 -14.66
C ALA A 79 -24.46 -1.92 -15.97
N THR A 80 -24.34 -0.60 -15.88
CA THR A 80 -24.13 0.31 -17.01
C THR A 80 -22.84 1.11 -16.90
N LEU A 81 -22.20 1.14 -15.72
CA LEU A 81 -21.01 1.92 -15.41
C LEU A 81 -19.79 1.12 -14.91
N PRO A 82 -19.60 -0.19 -15.22
CA PRO A 82 -18.44 -0.92 -14.70
C PRO A 82 -17.11 -0.35 -15.19
N ASN A 83 -17.05 0.19 -16.40
CA ASN A 83 -15.83 0.76 -16.99
C ASN A 83 -15.46 2.14 -16.44
N LEU A 84 -16.44 2.83 -15.83
CA LEU A 84 -16.20 4.12 -15.19
C LEU A 84 -15.36 3.94 -13.93
N ALA A 85 -15.63 2.88 -13.16
CA ALA A 85 -14.93 2.58 -11.93
C ALA A 85 -13.45 2.26 -12.17
N SER A 86 -12.62 2.54 -11.16
CA SER A 86 -11.30 1.95 -11.06
C SER A 86 -11.40 0.43 -10.84
N PRO A 87 -10.37 -0.37 -11.22
CA PRO A 87 -10.38 -1.81 -11.01
C PRO A 87 -10.70 -2.19 -9.56
N GLY A 88 -11.72 -3.03 -9.35
CA GLY A 88 -12.18 -3.47 -8.02
C GLY A 88 -13.03 -2.45 -7.24
N TYR A 89 -13.30 -1.25 -7.78
CA TYR A 89 -14.06 -0.18 -7.12
C TYR A 89 -15.50 -0.01 -7.66
N HIS A 90 -16.04 -1.04 -8.33
CA HIS A 90 -17.44 -1.07 -8.77
C HIS A 90 -18.28 -1.93 -7.81
N SER A 91 -19.43 -1.41 -7.37
CA SER A 91 -20.42 -2.14 -6.58
C SER A 91 -21.84 -1.93 -7.13
N PHE A 92 -22.73 -2.89 -6.83
CA PHE A 92 -24.11 -2.90 -7.32
C PHE A 92 -25.10 -2.94 -6.16
N GLY A 93 -25.88 -1.86 -6.00
CA GLY A 93 -26.81 -1.63 -4.90
C GLY A 93 -26.14 -1.37 -3.54
N PHE A 94 -26.87 -0.80 -2.59
CA PHE A 94 -26.48 -0.74 -1.17
C PHE A 94 -26.92 -2.01 -0.45
N ASN A 95 -26.48 -3.17 -0.93
CA ASN A 95 -26.93 -4.43 -0.37
C ASN A 95 -26.15 -4.82 0.89
N ASN A 96 -24.94 -4.25 1.06
CA ASN A 96 -24.08 -4.56 2.19
C ASN A 96 -23.19 -3.36 2.58
N ILE A 97 -23.55 -2.70 3.69
CA ILE A 97 -22.78 -1.56 4.23
C ILE A 97 -21.31 -1.92 4.48
N SER A 98 -20.98 -3.19 4.77
CA SER A 98 -19.60 -3.60 5.01
C SER A 98 -18.72 -3.51 3.76
N THR A 99 -19.26 -3.77 2.56
CA THR A 99 -18.48 -3.73 1.32
C THR A 99 -18.18 -2.31 0.86
N ASP A 100 -19.11 -1.39 1.08
CA ASP A 100 -18.90 0.02 0.74
C ASP A 100 -17.93 0.69 1.71
N LEU A 101 -18.00 0.34 3.00
CA LEU A 101 -17.01 0.76 4.00
C LEU A 101 -15.61 0.20 3.69
N GLN A 102 -15.51 -1.07 3.31
CA GLN A 102 -14.23 -1.67 2.90
C GLN A 102 -13.63 -0.94 1.70
N THR A 103 -14.48 -0.54 0.74
CA THR A 103 -14.04 0.23 -0.43
C THR A 103 -13.42 1.55 -0.01
N LEU A 104 -14.07 2.30 0.90
CA LEU A 104 -13.52 3.55 1.43
C LEU A 104 -12.23 3.33 2.24
N CYS A 105 -12.14 2.25 3.02
CA CYS A 105 -10.91 1.87 3.72
C CYS A 105 -9.78 1.62 2.72
N ASP A 106 -10.03 0.84 1.67
CA ASP A 106 -9.04 0.48 0.67
C ASP A 106 -8.53 1.71 -0.11
N VAL A 107 -9.39 2.70 -0.40
CA VAL A 107 -8.95 3.97 -1.00
C VAL A 107 -7.99 4.73 -0.10
N ASN A 108 -8.21 4.69 1.22
CA ASN A 108 -7.37 5.37 2.20
C ASN A 108 -6.06 4.62 2.50
N CYS A 109 -5.89 3.42 1.95
CA CYS A 109 -4.66 2.65 2.05
C CYS A 109 -3.82 2.86 0.78
N PHE A 110 -2.76 3.66 0.88
CA PHE A 110 -1.85 3.93 -0.22
C PHE A 110 -0.44 4.23 0.30
N CYS A 111 0.57 4.01 -0.53
CA CYS A 111 1.95 4.34 -0.20
C CYS A 111 2.19 5.83 -0.47
N PRO A 112 2.47 6.65 0.56
CA PRO A 112 2.60 8.09 0.41
C PRO A 112 3.94 8.47 -0.24
N SER A 113 3.88 8.68 -1.57
CA SER A 113 4.72 9.62 -2.33
C SER A 113 6.24 9.56 -2.07
N HIS A 114 6.87 8.43 -2.41
CA HIS A 114 8.25 8.43 -2.91
C HIS A 114 8.32 7.61 -4.21
N PRO A 115 9.04 8.05 -5.27
CA PRO A 115 9.12 7.33 -6.55
C PRO A 115 9.76 5.93 -6.48
N THR A 116 10.23 5.52 -5.29
CA THR A 116 10.88 4.23 -5.01
C THR A 116 10.05 3.32 -4.10
N GLU A 117 8.82 3.69 -3.76
CA GLU A 117 7.95 2.86 -2.93
C GLU A 117 7.34 1.70 -3.71
N ILE A 118 7.52 0.49 -3.20
CA ILE A 118 7.02 -0.75 -3.76
C ILE A 118 5.80 -1.15 -2.92
N ALA A 119 4.63 -1.19 -3.54
CA ALA A 119 3.41 -1.69 -2.93
C ALA A 119 3.43 -3.22 -2.90
N PHE A 120 3.10 -3.81 -1.75
CA PHE A 120 2.74 -5.23 -1.70
C PHE A 120 1.21 -5.34 -1.58
N SER A 121 0.59 -5.84 -2.65
CA SER A 121 -0.86 -5.97 -2.78
C SER A 121 -1.21 -7.40 -3.19
N ASP A 122 -2.29 -7.95 -2.64
CA ASP A 122 -2.81 -9.28 -2.98
C ASP A 122 -4.29 -9.26 -3.44
N ASN A 123 -4.86 -8.06 -3.63
CA ASN A 123 -6.26 -7.85 -3.98
C ASN A 123 -6.41 -7.21 -5.37
N GLU A 124 -7.61 -7.36 -5.94
CA GLU A 124 -7.97 -6.86 -7.27
C GLU A 124 -7.91 -5.32 -7.39
N ARG A 125 -7.98 -4.60 -6.27
CA ARG A 125 -7.87 -3.13 -6.20
C ARG A 125 -6.42 -2.65 -6.27
N ASN A 126 -5.45 -3.58 -6.23
CA ASN A 126 -4.03 -3.30 -6.01
C ASN A 126 -3.77 -2.43 -4.78
N THR A 127 -4.67 -2.46 -3.80
CA THR A 127 -4.50 -1.75 -2.53
C THR A 127 -3.30 -2.37 -1.82
N PRO A 128 -2.31 -1.58 -1.36
CA PRO A 128 -1.07 -2.06 -0.72
C PRO A 128 -1.29 -2.68 0.67
N ASN A 129 -2.32 -3.51 0.83
CA ASN A 129 -2.80 -4.07 2.09
C ASN A 129 -1.76 -4.93 2.83
N ARG A 130 -0.68 -5.34 2.15
CA ARG A 130 0.45 -6.05 2.76
C ARG A 130 1.67 -5.17 3.01
N GLY A 131 1.54 -3.85 2.89
CA GLY A 131 2.60 -2.91 3.24
C GLY A 131 3.08 -2.05 2.08
N CYS A 132 3.73 -0.96 2.45
CA CYS A 132 4.51 -0.10 1.58
C CYS A 132 5.98 -0.29 1.90
N TYR A 133 6.81 -0.47 0.87
CA TYR A 133 8.22 -0.82 1.04
C TYR A 133 9.11 0.21 0.37
N SER A 134 10.23 0.52 1.01
CA SER A 134 11.31 1.29 0.40
C SER A 134 12.60 0.50 0.51
N SER A 135 13.42 0.55 -0.54
CA SER A 135 14.60 -0.29 -0.68
C SER A 135 15.79 0.56 -1.11
N PRO A 136 16.41 1.31 -0.17
CA PRO A 136 17.59 2.13 -0.46
C PRO A 136 18.74 1.26 -1.00
N THR A 137 19.42 1.71 -2.05
CA THR A 137 20.55 0.97 -2.66
C THR A 137 21.87 1.17 -1.92
N ILE A 138 21.83 1.41 -0.61
CA ILE A 138 22.99 1.62 0.25
C ILE A 138 23.16 0.42 1.19
N SER A 139 24.41 0.09 1.51
CA SER A 139 24.74 -0.90 2.53
C SER A 139 25.16 -0.19 3.81
N THR A 140 24.70 -0.65 4.96
CA THR A 140 25.00 -0.02 6.24
C THR A 140 24.90 -1.02 7.40
N THR A 141 25.31 -0.60 8.61
CA THR A 141 25.16 -1.40 9.82
C THR A 141 23.70 -1.54 10.23
N TYR A 142 23.40 -2.54 11.06
CA TYR A 142 22.02 -2.84 11.44
C TYR A 142 21.32 -1.66 12.11
N GLU A 143 22.01 -1.01 13.05
CA GLU A 143 21.46 0.15 13.78
C GLU A 143 21.22 1.34 12.85
N VAL A 144 22.15 1.63 11.94
CA VAL A 144 21.98 2.71 10.97
C VAL A 144 20.84 2.40 9.99
N ALA A 145 20.69 1.15 9.54
CA ALA A 145 19.55 0.74 8.70
C ALA A 145 18.19 0.98 9.39
N LYS A 146 18.10 0.67 10.70
CA LYS A 146 16.90 0.98 11.50
C LYS A 146 16.63 2.48 11.58
N GLU A 147 17.66 3.28 11.82
CA GLU A 147 17.54 4.75 11.88
C GLU A 147 17.12 5.34 10.53
N GLU A 148 17.68 4.86 9.43
CA GLU A 148 17.32 5.28 8.07
C GLU A 148 15.85 5.00 7.76
N CYS A 149 15.33 3.82 8.12
CA CYS A 149 13.89 3.55 7.99
C CYS A 149 13.04 4.47 8.89
N ALA A 150 13.45 4.64 10.15
CA ALA A 150 12.74 5.45 11.12
C ALA A 150 12.65 6.93 10.70
N ALA A 151 13.67 7.47 10.02
CA ALA A 151 13.72 8.84 9.55
C ALA A 151 12.53 9.23 8.63
N TYR A 152 11.96 8.25 7.91
CA TYR A 152 10.80 8.44 7.04
C TYR A 152 9.49 7.90 7.64
N GLY A 153 9.51 7.51 8.91
CA GLY A 153 8.36 6.90 9.60
C GLY A 153 8.07 5.47 9.14
N TYR A 154 9.09 4.76 8.66
CA TYR A 154 9.08 3.33 8.36
C TYR A 154 9.74 2.56 9.51
N ILE A 155 9.59 1.24 9.51
CA ILE A 155 10.42 0.31 10.30
C ILE A 155 11.26 -0.54 9.35
N MET A 156 12.35 -1.14 9.82
CA MET A 156 13.03 -2.17 9.03
C MET A 156 12.13 -3.40 8.93
N THR A 157 12.08 -4.03 7.75
CA THR A 157 11.00 -4.97 7.40
C THR A 157 10.93 -6.20 8.31
N ALA A 158 9.74 -6.52 8.77
CA ALA A 158 9.42 -7.78 9.41
C ALA A 158 8.90 -8.81 8.39
N VAL A 159 9.19 -10.08 8.63
CA VAL A 159 8.87 -11.18 7.72
C VAL A 159 8.15 -12.30 8.47
N HIS A 160 6.83 -12.39 8.31
CA HIS A 160 5.99 -13.29 9.09
C HIS A 160 5.38 -14.45 8.31
N ASP A 161 5.67 -14.56 7.02
CA ASP A 161 5.21 -15.66 6.18
C ASP A 161 6.09 -15.82 4.93
N SER A 162 5.92 -16.94 4.23
CA SER A 162 6.73 -17.28 3.05
C SER A 162 6.46 -16.40 1.84
N GLU A 163 5.26 -15.85 1.71
CA GLU A 163 4.93 -14.94 0.60
C GLU A 163 5.63 -13.60 0.80
N LYS A 164 5.67 -13.12 2.04
CA LYS A 164 6.44 -11.94 2.45
C LYS A 164 7.92 -12.15 2.23
N GLU A 165 8.47 -13.30 2.63
CA GLU A 165 9.87 -13.62 2.38
C GLU A 165 10.19 -13.55 0.88
N PHE A 166 9.39 -14.22 0.05
CA PHE A 166 9.57 -14.20 -1.40
C PHE A 166 9.51 -12.77 -1.96
N PHE A 167 8.53 -11.97 -1.53
CA PHE A 167 8.40 -10.57 -1.93
C PHE A 167 9.64 -9.75 -1.56
N ILE A 168 10.14 -9.87 -0.33
CA ILE A 168 11.36 -9.16 0.11
C ILE A 168 12.58 -9.58 -0.73
N GLN A 169 12.70 -10.85 -1.10
CA GLN A 169 13.77 -11.28 -2.02
C GLN A 169 13.66 -10.63 -3.40
N GLN A 170 12.45 -10.47 -3.94
CA GLN A 170 12.25 -9.75 -5.21
C GLN A 170 12.68 -8.29 -5.07
N VAL A 171 12.30 -7.63 -3.98
CA VAL A 171 12.70 -6.24 -3.69
C VAL A 171 14.22 -6.11 -3.61
N VAL A 172 14.88 -6.96 -2.81
CA VAL A 172 16.34 -6.95 -2.65
C VAL A 172 17.06 -7.24 -3.96
N SER A 173 16.53 -8.13 -4.80
CA SER A 173 17.13 -8.47 -6.10
C SER A 173 17.25 -7.28 -7.05
N THR A 174 16.41 -6.25 -6.88
CA THR A 174 16.50 -5.00 -7.65
C THR A 174 17.76 -4.19 -7.33
N GLN A 175 18.36 -4.41 -6.15
CA GLN A 175 19.61 -3.77 -5.72
C GLN A 175 20.85 -4.54 -6.19
N GLY A 176 20.70 -5.83 -6.47
CA GLY A 176 21.77 -6.70 -6.92
C GLY A 176 21.52 -8.16 -6.56
N SER A 177 22.14 -9.06 -7.34
CA SER A 177 21.98 -10.51 -7.16
C SER A 177 22.61 -11.00 -5.86
N LYS A 178 21.86 -11.77 -5.06
CA LYS A 178 22.31 -12.47 -3.85
C LYS A 178 22.93 -11.56 -2.77
N LEU A 179 22.54 -10.29 -2.72
CA LEU A 179 22.94 -9.39 -1.64
C LEU A 179 22.32 -9.85 -0.32
N PRO A 180 23.09 -9.88 0.79
CA PRO A 180 22.52 -10.02 2.13
C PRO A 180 21.76 -8.75 2.47
N ALA A 181 20.56 -8.90 3.04
CA ALA A 181 19.71 -7.79 3.43
C ALA A 181 19.31 -7.90 4.90
N TRP A 182 19.52 -6.84 5.68
CA TRP A 182 19.01 -6.76 7.04
C TRP A 182 17.48 -6.87 7.02
N ILE A 183 16.95 -7.66 7.96
CA ILE A 183 15.53 -7.71 8.31
C ILE A 183 15.39 -7.24 9.74
N GLY A 184 14.24 -6.71 10.11
CA GLY A 184 13.93 -6.18 11.44
C GLY A 184 13.80 -7.26 12.50
N TYR A 185 14.75 -8.20 12.59
CA TYR A 185 14.79 -9.26 13.59
C TYR A 185 16.15 -9.21 14.31
N GLU A 186 16.14 -9.16 15.64
CA GLU A 186 17.37 -9.07 16.46
C GLU A 186 17.22 -9.80 17.79
N LEU A 187 18.35 -10.27 18.34
CA LEU A 187 18.42 -10.93 19.63
C LEU A 187 18.33 -9.88 20.75
N GLY A 188 17.23 -9.92 21.50
CA GLY A 188 17.05 -9.17 22.73
C GLY A 188 17.30 -10.03 23.98
N ARG A 189 16.99 -9.47 25.15
CA ARG A 189 17.11 -10.17 26.44
C ARG A 189 16.30 -11.46 26.50
N ASP A 190 15.10 -11.44 25.93
CA ASP A 190 14.13 -12.55 26.00
C ASP A 190 14.11 -13.42 24.73
N GLY A 191 15.14 -13.29 23.90
CA GLY A 191 15.25 -13.98 22.61
C GLY A 191 15.10 -13.04 21.42
N TYR A 192 15.01 -13.62 20.23
CA TYR A 192 14.84 -12.85 19.01
C TYR A 192 13.45 -12.21 18.95
N HIS A 193 13.38 -10.95 18.52
CA HIS A 193 12.15 -10.19 18.40
C HIS A 193 12.15 -9.34 17.14
N TRP A 194 10.94 -9.09 16.61
CA TRP A 194 10.74 -8.25 15.43
C TRP A 194 10.72 -6.76 15.81
N THR A 195 11.03 -5.91 14.84
CA THR A 195 10.88 -4.44 14.92
C THR A 195 9.43 -3.99 14.94
N ASP A 196 8.51 -4.85 14.47
CA ASP A 196 7.08 -4.64 14.57
C ASP A 196 6.51 -5.24 15.87
N THR A 197 5.24 -4.96 16.15
CA THR A 197 4.58 -5.48 17.35
C THR A 197 3.89 -6.83 17.13
N TYR A 198 4.10 -7.47 15.98
CA TYR A 198 3.39 -8.68 15.61
C TYR A 198 4.16 -9.94 16.04
N HIS A 199 3.43 -10.87 16.64
CA HIS A 199 3.98 -12.16 17.04
C HIS A 199 3.64 -13.21 15.99
N SER A 200 4.65 -13.73 15.30
CA SER A 200 4.52 -14.88 14.40
C SER A 200 5.43 -16.03 14.83
N THR A 201 5.02 -17.26 14.50
CA THR A 201 5.86 -18.47 14.66
C THR A 201 6.64 -18.81 13.40
N TYR A 202 6.53 -18.00 12.35
CA TYR A 202 7.21 -18.22 11.09
C TYR A 202 8.72 -18.01 11.27
N THR A 203 9.49 -18.90 10.66
CA THR A 203 10.93 -18.77 10.59
C THR A 203 11.46 -19.29 9.26
N ASN A 204 12.51 -18.65 8.76
CA ASN A 204 13.27 -19.10 7.61
C ASN A 204 14.77 -19.23 7.93
N TRP A 205 15.11 -19.60 9.18
CA TRP A 205 16.50 -19.83 9.58
C TRP A 205 17.21 -20.84 8.68
N ALA A 206 18.45 -20.51 8.29
CA ALA A 206 19.31 -21.47 7.60
C ALA A 206 19.66 -22.66 8.50
N LYS A 207 20.10 -23.76 7.89
CA LYS A 207 20.55 -24.93 8.65
C LYS A 207 21.70 -24.55 9.58
N GLY A 208 21.51 -24.73 10.89
CA GLY A 208 22.50 -24.38 11.92
C GLY A 208 22.31 -23.00 12.54
N GLU A 209 21.29 -22.25 12.11
CA GLU A 209 20.88 -20.97 12.68
C GLU A 209 19.63 -21.15 13.59
N PRO A 210 19.41 -20.25 14.56
CA PRO A 210 20.27 -19.13 14.92
C PRO A 210 21.53 -19.58 15.70
N ASN A 211 22.70 -19.14 15.25
CA ASN A 211 23.93 -19.27 16.00
C ASN A 211 24.34 -17.90 16.57
N VAL A 212 24.03 -17.69 17.85
CA VAL A 212 24.29 -16.42 18.55
C VAL A 212 25.77 -16.01 18.56
N ASN A 213 26.71 -16.94 18.33
CA ASN A 213 28.13 -16.60 18.20
C ASN A 213 28.45 -15.84 16.90
N ASN A 214 27.58 -15.92 15.89
CA ASN A 214 27.72 -15.18 14.64
C ASN A 214 27.28 -13.72 14.77
N GLY A 215 26.45 -13.41 15.78
CA GLY A 215 26.00 -12.07 16.16
C GLY A 215 24.52 -12.01 16.49
N ASP A 216 24.06 -10.83 16.88
CA ASP A 216 22.72 -10.62 17.44
C ASP A 216 21.71 -10.14 16.37
N CYS A 217 22.18 -9.71 15.21
CA CYS A 217 21.36 -9.12 14.15
C CYS A 217 21.10 -10.12 13.02
N VAL A 218 19.95 -10.00 12.35
CA VAL A 218 19.52 -10.99 11.37
C VAL A 218 19.43 -10.41 9.98
N TYR A 219 20.04 -11.10 9.01
CA TYR A 219 19.89 -10.79 7.60
C TYR A 219 19.31 -11.98 6.85
N THR A 220 18.54 -11.69 5.80
CA THR A 220 18.11 -12.67 4.80
C THR A 220 19.03 -12.64 3.59
N LYS A 221 19.23 -13.78 2.94
CA LYS A 221 20.03 -13.89 1.73
C LYS A 221 19.51 -14.99 0.82
N GLN A 222 19.44 -14.71 -0.48
CA GLN A 222 19.19 -15.73 -1.50
C GLN A 222 20.26 -16.83 -1.47
N THR A 223 19.83 -18.08 -1.31
CA THR A 223 20.71 -19.25 -1.20
C THR A 223 20.83 -19.95 -2.56
N THR A 224 19.74 -20.57 -3.04
CA THR A 224 19.69 -21.31 -4.31
C THR A 224 18.37 -21.04 -5.03
N GLY A 225 18.44 -20.86 -6.35
CA GLY A 225 17.24 -20.53 -7.15
C GLY A 225 16.53 -19.31 -6.56
N PHE A 226 15.23 -19.43 -6.28
CA PHE A 226 14.43 -18.39 -5.62
C PHE A 226 14.33 -18.55 -4.10
N ASN A 227 15.07 -19.49 -3.51
CA ASN A 227 15.07 -19.71 -2.06
C ASN A 227 16.00 -18.71 -1.37
N SER A 228 15.61 -18.31 -0.17
CA SER A 228 16.42 -17.53 0.77
C SER A 228 16.43 -18.22 2.12
N ALA A 229 17.34 -17.80 2.98
CA ALA A 229 17.37 -18.19 4.38
C ALA A 229 17.90 -17.04 5.25
N TRP A 230 17.58 -17.09 6.53
CA TRP A 230 18.03 -16.12 7.54
C TRP A 230 19.29 -16.60 8.23
N PHE A 231 20.14 -15.65 8.59
CA PHE A 231 21.40 -15.89 9.27
C PHE A 231 21.60 -14.87 10.38
N ALA A 232 22.13 -15.31 11.51
CA ALA A 232 22.65 -14.41 12.52
C ALA A 232 23.98 -13.80 12.05
N GLY A 233 24.19 -12.51 12.31
CA GLY A 233 25.35 -11.75 11.87
C GLY A 233 25.69 -10.63 12.84
N LYS A 234 26.94 -10.19 12.79
CA LYS A 234 27.41 -9.05 13.58
C LYS A 234 26.67 -7.80 13.12
N CYS A 235 26.03 -7.09 14.04
CA CYS A 235 25.29 -5.86 13.75
C CYS A 235 26.16 -4.78 13.07
N SER A 236 27.46 -4.81 13.31
CA SER A 236 28.45 -3.93 12.68
C SER A 236 28.79 -4.28 11.21
N ALA A 237 28.24 -5.35 10.64
CA ALA A 237 28.43 -5.69 9.23
C ALA A 237 27.59 -4.75 8.35
N GLU A 238 28.03 -4.53 7.11
CA GLU A 238 27.29 -3.69 6.17
C GLU A 238 26.46 -4.56 5.21
N HIS A 239 25.14 -4.40 5.27
CA HIS A 239 24.18 -5.06 4.39
C HIS A 239 23.18 -4.04 3.85
N VAL A 240 22.55 -4.37 2.72
CA VAL A 240 21.40 -3.61 2.25
C VAL A 240 20.22 -3.85 3.18
N PHE A 241 19.13 -3.09 3.04
CA PHE A 241 17.97 -3.25 3.91
C PHE A 241 16.70 -2.85 3.17
N VAL A 242 15.56 -3.30 3.70
CA VAL A 242 14.23 -2.93 3.20
C VAL A 242 13.45 -2.33 4.36
N CYS A 243 12.93 -1.14 4.14
CA CYS A 243 12.03 -0.45 5.05
C CYS A 243 10.58 -0.81 4.71
N GLU A 244 9.71 -0.90 5.72
CA GLU A 244 8.27 -1.09 5.55
C GLU A 244 7.44 -0.11 6.37
N LYS A 245 6.25 0.19 5.88
CA LYS A 245 5.26 1.03 6.54
C LYS A 245 3.87 0.50 6.23
N TYR A 246 2.98 0.65 7.21
CA TYR A 246 1.58 0.34 6.99
C TYR A 246 0.95 1.32 5.99
N PRO A 247 0.24 0.81 4.98
CA PRO A 247 -0.35 1.59 3.89
C PRO A 247 -1.51 2.46 4.34
N CYS A 248 -2.20 2.07 5.41
CA CYS A 248 -3.46 2.65 5.82
C CYS A 248 -3.20 3.73 6.87
N SER A 249 -3.54 4.96 6.54
CA SER A 249 -3.62 6.04 7.52
C SER A 249 -4.94 5.93 8.27
N VAL A 250 -5.09 4.92 9.13
CA VAL A 250 -6.10 4.99 10.19
C VAL A 250 -5.43 5.73 11.33
N ASN A 251 -5.52 7.07 11.31
CA ASN A 251 -5.00 8.04 12.29
C ASN A 251 -4.26 7.43 13.50
N LYS A 252 -2.95 7.69 13.58
CA LYS A 252 -2.28 7.87 14.89
C LYS A 252 -2.72 9.20 15.48
#